data_AF-A0A089PHB9-F1
#
_entry.id   AF-A0A089PHB9-F1
#
_cell.length_a   1.000
_cell.length_b   1.000
_cell.length_c   1.000
_cell.angle_alpha   90.00
_cell.angle_beta   90.00
_cell.angle_gamma   90.00
#
_symmetry.space_group_name_H-M   'P 1'
#
loop_
_entity.id
_entity.type
_entity.pdbx_description
1 polymer ?
#
loop_
_entity_poly.entity_id
_entity_poly.type
_entity_poly.pdbx_seq_one_letter_code
_entity_poly.pdbx_strand_id
1 'polypeptide(L)' 'MSTSQWVSTSNAAKALGLNPVTLLRKRVQLEKDGFLKPNIHYIRTGQTKNCSYLWKLDALEELLSKWKAPKRSI' A
#
# COMPACT_ATOMS: atom_id res chain seq x y z
N MET A 1 -9.22 -4.82 18.70
CA MET A 1 -7.84 -5.27 18.46
C MET A 1 -7.66 -5.40 16.95
N SER A 2 -7.04 -4.43 16.28
CA SER A 2 -6.75 -4.58 14.84
C SER A 2 -5.51 -5.45 14.70
N THR A 3 -5.71 -6.74 14.43
CA THR A 3 -4.63 -7.59 13.97
C THR A 3 -4.19 -7.06 12.62
N SER A 4 -3.12 -6.27 12.62
CA SER A 4 -2.51 -5.78 11.39
C SER A 4 -1.99 -6.95 10.57
N GLN A 5 -2.86 -7.47 9.71
CA GLN A 5 -2.54 -8.61 8.87
C GLN A 5 -1.70 -8.13 7.69
N TRP A 6 -0.52 -8.71 7.57
CA TRP A 6 0.30 -8.63 6.37
C TRP A 6 -0.30 -9.55 5.32
N VAL A 7 -0.82 -8.98 4.24
CA VAL A 7 -1.50 -9.73 3.17
C VAL A 7 -0.74 -9.62 1.86
N SER A 8 -0.94 -10.59 0.97
CA SER A 8 -0.37 -10.57 -0.37
C SER A 8 -0.89 -9.39 -1.19
N THR A 9 -0.16 -9.03 -2.25
CA THR A 9 -0.58 -7.96 -3.18
C THR A 9 -1.96 -8.21 -3.76
N SER A 10 -2.30 -9.46 -4.11
CA SER A 10 -3.62 -9.82 -4.63
C SER A 10 -4.73 -9.59 -3.61
N ASN A 11 -4.50 -9.97 -2.35
CA ASN A 11 -5.48 -9.79 -1.29
C ASN A 11 -5.64 -8.31 -0.90
N ALA A 12 -4.53 -7.57 -0.82
CA ALA A 12 -4.56 -6.12 -0.60
C ALA A 12 -5.33 -5.40 -1.71
N ALA A 13 -5.02 -5.72 -2.97
CA ALA A 13 -5.71 -5.12 -4.10
C ALA A 13 -7.20 -5.44 -4.09
N LYS A 14 -7.58 -6.69 -3.80
CA LYS A 14 -8.99 -7.10 -3.65
C LYS A 14 -9.71 -6.33 -2.54
N ALA A 15 -9.09 -6.21 -1.36
CA ALA A 15 -9.66 -5.46 -0.23
C ALA A 15 -9.88 -3.97 -0.58
N LEU A 16 -8.95 -3.39 -1.35
CA LEU A 16 -9.02 -2.00 -1.79
C LEU A 16 -9.90 -1.77 -3.03
N GLY A 17 -10.45 -2.82 -3.63
CA GLY A 17 -11.18 -2.73 -4.90
C GLY A 17 -10.30 -2.29 -6.08
N LEU A 18 -9.01 -2.60 -6.05
CA LEU A 18 -8.02 -2.24 -7.06
C LEU A 18 -7.50 -3.46 -7.81
N ASN A 19 -6.94 -3.25 -9.01
CA ASN A 19 -6.15 -4.26 -9.69
C ASN A 19 -4.75 -4.39 -9.03
N PRO A 20 -4.21 -5.61 -8.82
CA PRO A 20 -2.87 -5.83 -8.26
C PRO A 20 -1.75 -5.05 -8.96
N VAL A 21 -1.81 -4.95 -10.30
CA VAL A 21 -0.83 -4.18 -11.09
C VAL A 21 -0.94 -2.69 -10.78
N THR A 22 -2.16 -2.18 -10.64
CA THR A 22 -2.41 -0.78 -10.25
C THR A 22 -1.85 -0.49 -8.87
N LEU A 23 -2.01 -1.41 -7.91
CA LEU A 23 -1.43 -1.27 -6.57
C LEU A 23 0.10 -1.19 -6.61
N LEU A 24 0.76 -2.04 -7.40
CA LEU A 24 2.22 -2.03 -7.57
C LEU A 24 2.72 -0.74 -8.26
N ARG A 25 1.99 -0.22 -9.25
CA ARG A 25 2.33 1.05 -9.90
C ARG A 25 2.16 2.23 -8.94
N LYS A 26 1.03 2.27 -8.22
CA LYS A 26 0.77 3.29 -7.19
C LYS A 26 1.79 3.23 -6.07
N ARG A 27 2.32 2.04 -5.73
CA ARG A 27 3.41 1.88 -4.75
C ARG A 27 4.56 2.84 -5.03
N VAL A 28 5.08 2.79 -6.25
CA VAL A 28 6.27 3.55 -6.66
C VAL A 28 6.00 5.04 -6.55
N GLN A 29 4.83 5.48 -7.00
CA GLN A 29 4.43 6.88 -6.94
C GLN A 29 4.25 7.35 -5.49
N LEU A 30 3.45 6.64 -4.70
CA LEU A 30 3.14 6.99 -3.31
C LEU A 30 4.37 6.90 -2.41
N GLU A 31 5.32 6.02 -2.71
CA GLU A 31 6.61 5.93 -2.02
C GLU A 31 7.47 7.14 -2.34
N LYS A 32 7.55 7.54 -3.62
CA LYS A 32 8.26 8.75 -4.06
C LYS A 32 7.66 10.02 -3.44
N ASP A 33 6.34 10.06 -3.31
CA ASP A 33 5.60 11.16 -2.69
C ASP A 33 5.68 11.14 -1.15
N GLY A 34 6.34 10.14 -0.55
CA GLY A 34 6.54 10.03 0.90
C GLY A 34 5.35 9.49 1.69
N PHE A 35 4.25 9.11 1.00
CA PHE A 35 3.07 8.52 1.64
C PHE A 35 3.30 7.04 2.00
N LEU A 36 3.89 6.25 1.10
CA LEU A 36 4.22 4.85 1.37
C LEU A 36 5.63 4.71 1.92
N LYS A 37 5.76 4.05 3.08
CA LYS A 37 7.06 3.78 3.69
C LYS A 37 7.34 2.27 3.70
N PRO A 38 8.50 1.82 3.18
CA PRO A 38 8.91 0.42 3.29
C PRO A 38 9.04 0.01 4.77
N ASN A 39 8.79 -1.27 5.05
CA ASN A 39 8.73 -1.88 6.39
C ASN A 39 7.62 -1.36 7.32
N ILE A 40 6.89 -0.31 6.94
CA ILE A 40 5.73 0.20 7.70
C ILE A 40 4.43 -0.15 6.99
N HIS A 41 4.32 0.19 5.71
CA HIS A 41 3.10 -0.02 4.92
C HIS A 41 3.19 -1.27 4.04
N TYR A 42 4.40 -1.65 3.64
CA TYR A 42 4.66 -2.82 2.83
C TYR A 42 6.02 -3.44 3.17
N ILE A 43 6.15 -4.75 3.00
CA ILE A 43 7.40 -5.50 3.12
C ILE A 43 7.65 -6.24 1.80
N ARG A 44 8.91 -6.28 1.38
CA ARG A 44 9.36 -7.02 0.21
C ARG A 44 9.83 -8.41 0.65
N THR A 45 9.32 -9.47 0.05
CA THR A 45 9.61 -10.85 0.52
C THR A 45 10.88 -11.46 -0.06
N GLY A 46 11.59 -10.73 -0.91
CA GLY A 46 12.81 -11.22 -1.56
C GLY A 46 13.68 -10.08 -2.09
N GLN A 47 14.92 -10.42 -2.44
CA GLN A 47 15.92 -9.45 -2.91
C GLN A 47 15.89 -9.27 -4.44
N THR A 48 15.21 -10.16 -5.17
CA THR A 48 15.15 -10.15 -6.64
C THR A 48 14.14 -9.11 -7.17
N LYS A 49 14.35 -8.64 -8.41
CA LYS A 49 13.45 -7.66 -9.06
C LYS A 49 11.98 -8.11 -9.13
N ASN A 50 11.71 -9.42 -9.18
CA ASN A 50 10.37 -10.00 -9.31
C ASN A 50 9.80 -10.58 -8.00
N CYS A 51 10.30 -10.12 -6.85
CA CYS A 51 9.80 -10.61 -5.57
C CYS A 51 8.37 -10.13 -5.27
N SER A 52 7.69 -10.89 -4.41
CA SER A 52 6.38 -10.54 -3.90
C SER A 52 6.45 -9.44 -2.83
N TYR A 53 5.31 -8.79 -2.63
CA TYR A 53 5.11 -7.79 -1.58
C TYR A 53 3.99 -8.22 -0.64
N LEU A 54 4.25 -8.02 0.65
CA LEU A 54 3.27 -8.07 1.71
C LEU A 54 2.85 -6.66 2.09
N TRP A 55 1.58 -6.49 2.42
CA TRP A 55 0.96 -5.20 2.64
C TRP A 55 0.22 -5.18 3.96
N LYS A 56 0.33 -4.07 4.68
CA LYS A 56 -0.40 -3.85 5.93
C LYS A 56 -1.73 -3.16 5.59
N LEU A 57 -2.84 -3.90 5.66
CA LEU A 57 -4.16 -3.40 5.23
C LEU A 57 -4.58 -2.13 5.99
N ASP A 58 -4.55 -2.16 7.31
CA ASP A 58 -4.95 -1.03 8.16
C ASP A 58 -4.23 0.28 7.75
N ALA A 59 -2.92 0.18 7.46
CA ALA A 59 -2.12 1.32 7.06
C ALA A 59 -2.43 1.80 5.64
N LEU A 60 -2.80 0.89 4.73
CA LEU A 60 -3.24 1.25 3.38
C LEU A 60 -4.60 1.94 3.40
N GLU A 61 -5.54 1.50 4.24
CA GLU A 61 -6.85 2.12 4.39
C GLU A 61 -6.74 3.54 4.95
N GLU A 62 -5.94 3.73 6.01
CA GLU A 62 -5.61 5.06 6.54
C GLU A 62 -4.93 5.96 5.50
N LEU A 63 -4.03 5.39 4.70
CA LEU A 63 -3.33 6.15 3.67
C LEU A 63 -4.28 6.56 2.54
N LEU A 64 -5.18 5.68 2.13
CA LEU A 64 -6.19 5.99 1.11
C LEU A 64 -7.22 7.00 1.59
N SER A 65 -7.60 6.98 2.87
CA SER A 65 -8.49 8.01 3.42
C SER A 65 -7.82 9.38 3.43
N LYS A 66 -6.53 9.44 3.80
CA LYS A 66 -5.71 10.67 3.73
C LYS A 66 -5.43 11.12 2.30
N TRP A 67 -5.31 10.19 1.36
CA TRP A 67 -5.05 10.49 -0.06
C TRP A 67 -6.31 10.97 -0.80
N LYS A 68 -7.49 10.44 -0.45
CA LYS A 68 -8.79 10.91 -0.98
C LYS A 68 -9.24 12.23 -0.37
N ALA A 69 -8.65 12.68 0.74
CA ALA A 69 -8.98 13.97 1.33
C ALA A 69 -8.53 15.09 0.36
N PRO A 70 -9.45 15.97 -0.10
CA PRO A 70 -9.05 17.12 -0.90
C PRO A 70 -8.12 17.98 -0.03
N LYS A 71 -6.87 18.17 -0.47
CA LYS A 71 -6.00 19.20 0.09
C LYS A 71 -6.60 20.55 -0.29
N ARG A 72 -7.53 21.03 0.52
CA ARG A 72 -7.98 22.42 0.49
C ARG A 72 -6.81 23.23 1.05
N SER A 73 -5.91 23.65 0.18
CA SER A 73 -5.00 24.74 0.48
C SER A 73 -5.85 26.00 0.64
N ILE A 74 -5.99 26.46 1.88
CA ILE A 74 -6.40 27.83 2.23
C ILE A 74 -5.17 28.70 2.11
#